data_AF-H3AWJ4-F1
#
_entry.id   AF-H3AWJ4-F1
#
_cell.length_a   1.000
_cell.length_b   1.000
_cell.length_c   1.000
_cell.angle_alpha   90.00
_cell.angle_beta   90.00
_cell.angle_gamma   90.00
#
_symmetry.space_group_name_H-M   'P 1'
#
loop_
_entity.id
_entity.type
_entity.pdbx_description
1 polymer ?
#
loop_
_entity_poly.entity_id
_entity_poly.type
_entity_poly.pdbx_seq_one_letter_code
_entity_poly.pdbx_strand_id
1 'polypeptide(L)'
;MPDTRLPKKAFYSELKLGKRSRGGQFKRSKDCLKANLKNCDISVDTWEQDACDREQWRKMIHNDAAKFEANHILQAKQKRAQRKSRQNQALGQTGIQCHECRKTFLAKIGLYSHIRTHN
;
A
#
# COMPACT_ATOMS: atom_id res chain seq x y z
N MET A 1 16.35 32.28 -7.76
CA MET A 1 16.03 30.84 -7.66
C MET A 1 15.64 30.37 -9.04
N PRO A 2 16.37 29.44 -9.69
CA PRO A 2 15.93 28.92 -10.98
C PRO A 2 14.63 28.14 -10.76
N ASP A 3 13.59 28.47 -11.51
CA ASP A 3 12.28 27.83 -11.39
C ASP A 3 12.32 26.46 -12.07
N THR A 4 12.75 25.44 -11.33
CA THR A 4 12.80 24.05 -11.76
C THR A 4 11.41 23.38 -11.78
N ARG A 5 10.33 24.16 -11.60
CA ARG A 5 8.97 23.64 -11.63
C ARG A 5 8.54 23.34 -13.05
N LEU A 6 8.11 22.10 -13.25
CA LEU A 6 7.46 21.68 -14.48
C LEU A 6 6.23 22.57 -14.76
N PRO A 7 6.05 23.04 -16.01
CA PRO A 7 4.90 23.86 -16.36
C PRO A 7 3.58 23.15 -16.03
N LYS A 8 2.60 23.86 -15.45
CA LYS A 8 1.26 23.33 -15.18
C LYS A 8 0.66 22.62 -16.41
N LYS A 9 0.95 23.13 -17.61
CA LYS A 9 0.52 22.55 -18.89
C LYS A 9 0.94 21.08 -19.06
N ALA A 10 2.09 20.66 -18.53
CA ALA A 10 2.53 19.26 -18.58
C ALA A 10 1.72 18.35 -17.65
N PHE A 11 1.22 18.87 -16.52
CA PHE A 11 0.35 18.11 -15.62
C PHE A 11 -1.06 17.96 -16.17
N TYR A 12 -1.56 18.94 -16.93
CA TYR A 12 -2.90 18.92 -17.52
C TYR A 12 -2.95 18.50 -18.99
N SER A 13 -1.81 18.14 -19.60
CA SER A 13 -1.79 17.64 -20.99
C SER A 13 -2.24 16.18 -21.08
N GLU A 14 -2.86 15.83 -22.20
CA GLU A 14 -3.23 14.45 -22.53
C GLU A 14 -1.98 13.60 -22.84
N LEU A 15 -2.02 12.31 -22.47
CA LEU A 15 -0.95 11.37 -22.79
C LEU A 15 -1.01 10.99 -24.27
N LYS A 16 0.15 10.94 -24.93
CA LYS A 16 0.28 10.48 -26.32
C LYS A 16 -0.06 8.99 -26.50
N LEU A 17 0.19 8.17 -25.47
CA LEU A 17 -0.10 6.74 -25.43
C LEU A 17 -0.72 6.37 -24.08
N GLY A 18 -1.81 5.61 -24.11
CA GLY A 18 -2.55 5.20 -22.92
C GLY A 18 -3.51 6.28 -22.38
N LYS A 19 -4.38 5.89 -21.45
CA LYS A 19 -5.30 6.80 -20.76
C LYS A 19 -4.88 6.88 -19.29
N ARG A 20 -4.86 8.09 -18.71
CA ARG A 20 -4.80 8.22 -17.25
C ARG A 20 -6.10 7.64 -16.68
N SER A 21 -6.02 6.89 -15.58
CA SER A 21 -7.24 6.55 -14.84
C SER A 21 -7.90 7.86 -14.40
N ARG A 22 -9.16 8.10 -14.78
CA ARG A 22 -9.90 9.32 -14.42
C ARG A 22 -10.15 9.46 -12.91
N GLY A 23 -9.75 8.46 -12.12
CA GLY A 23 -10.20 8.29 -10.75
C GLY A 23 -11.66 7.88 -10.72
N GLY A 24 -12.09 7.35 -9.58
CA GLY A 24 -13.51 7.17 -9.27
C GLY A 24 -14.01 8.30 -8.38
N GLN A 25 -15.33 8.40 -8.23
CA GLN A 25 -15.91 9.26 -7.21
C GLN A 25 -15.43 8.81 -5.82
N PHE A 26 -15.14 9.78 -4.94
CA PHE A 26 -14.88 9.46 -3.54
C PHE A 26 -16.11 8.81 -2.89
N LYS A 27 -15.88 7.88 -1.96
CA LYS A 27 -16.96 7.30 -1.15
C LYS A 27 -17.68 8.41 -0.39
N ARG A 28 -19.00 8.27 -0.22
CA ARG A 28 -19.78 9.19 0.61
C ARG A 28 -19.33 9.03 2.06
N SER A 29 -19.39 10.11 2.85
CA SER A 29 -19.03 10.09 4.27
C SER A 29 -19.74 8.97 5.05
N LYS A 30 -21.03 8.76 4.79
CA LYS A 30 -21.84 7.67 5.38
C LYS A 30 -21.26 6.28 5.09
N ASP A 31 -20.79 6.05 3.86
CA ASP A 31 -20.24 4.75 3.46
C ASP A 31 -18.87 4.50 4.12
N CYS A 32 -18.07 5.56 4.28
CA CYS A 32 -16.83 5.51 5.06
C CYS A 32 -17.10 5.18 6.53
N LEU A 33 -18.11 5.82 7.14
CA LEU A 33 -18.48 5.55 8.54
C LEU A 33 -18.91 4.10 8.74
N LYS A 34 -19.78 3.57 7.88
CA LYS A 34 -20.21 2.16 7.93
C LYS A 34 -19.04 1.19 7.81
N ALA A 35 -18.08 1.49 6.94
CA ALA A 35 -16.88 0.66 6.80
C ALA A 35 -16.01 0.71 8.06
N ASN A 36 -15.84 1.89 8.66
CA ASN A 36 -15.07 2.04 9.89
C ASN A 36 -15.73 1.32 11.08
N LEU A 37 -17.05 1.42 11.23
CA LEU A 37 -17.78 0.70 12.28
C LEU A 37 -17.58 -0.82 12.17
N LYS A 38 -17.71 -1.38 10.95
CA LYS A 38 -17.42 -2.80 10.71
C LYS A 38 -15.99 -3.19 11.06
N ASN A 39 -15.01 -2.34 10.74
CA ASN A 39 -13.61 -2.59 11.05
C ASN A 39 -13.32 -2.55 12.56
N CYS A 40 -14.10 -1.78 13.31
CA CYS A 40 -14.03 -1.70 14.77
C CYS A 40 -14.90 -2.77 15.47
N ASP A 41 -15.43 -3.77 14.75
CA ASP A 41 -16.34 -4.78 15.30
C ASP A 41 -17.67 -4.21 15.87
N ILE A 42 -18.08 -3.00 15.43
CA ILE A 42 -19.33 -2.34 15.87
C ILE A 42 -20.45 -2.63 14.85
N SER A 43 -21.62 -2.99 15.37
CA SER A 43 -22.83 -3.27 14.57
C SER A 43 -23.32 -2.02 13.82
N VAL A 44 -23.49 -2.13 12.50
CA VAL A 44 -23.94 -1.02 11.64
C VAL A 44 -25.44 -0.75 11.74
N ASP A 45 -26.22 -1.70 12.23
CA ASP A 45 -27.68 -1.59 12.29
C ASP A 45 -28.16 -1.15 13.68
N THR A 46 -27.36 -1.37 14.75
CA THR A 46 -27.74 -1.05 16.14
C THR A 46 -26.97 0.12 16.75
N TRP A 47 -25.96 0.69 16.05
CA TRP A 47 -25.12 1.75 16.62
C TRP A 47 -25.89 3.00 17.08
N GLU A 48 -27.06 3.30 16.51
CA GLU A 48 -27.90 4.43 16.93
C GLU A 48 -28.48 4.20 18.33
N GLN A 49 -28.85 2.96 18.65
CA GLN A 49 -29.34 2.57 19.98
C GLN A 49 -28.20 2.62 21.00
N ASP A 50 -27.02 2.11 20.60
CA ASP A 50 -25.82 2.15 21.45
C ASP A 50 -25.34 3.60 21.69
N ALA A 51 -25.61 4.50 20.74
CA ALA A 51 -25.29 5.93 20.84
C ALA A 51 -26.25 6.73 21.73
N CYS A 52 -27.41 6.17 22.13
CA CYS A 52 -28.34 6.83 23.04
C CYS A 52 -27.69 7.11 24.40
N ASP A 53 -26.90 6.16 24.93
CA ASP A 53 -26.03 6.40 26.08
C ASP A 53 -24.69 6.96 25.59
N ARG A 54 -24.54 8.28 25.74
CA ARG A 54 -23.35 9.00 25.28
C ARG A 54 -22.07 8.60 26.02
N GLU A 55 -22.15 8.20 27.29
CA GLU A 55 -20.97 7.82 28.06
C GLU A 55 -20.49 6.44 27.65
N GLN A 56 -21.43 5.48 27.58
CA GLN A 56 -21.16 4.12 27.12
C GLN A 56 -20.65 4.13 25.67
N TRP A 57 -21.27 4.91 24.79
CA TRP A 57 -20.86 5.05 23.39
C TRP A 57 -19.41 5.52 23.24
N ARG A 58 -19.00 6.55 23.98
CA ARG A 58 -17.63 7.07 23.94
C ARG A 58 -16.62 6.03 24.40
N LYS A 59 -16.92 5.32 25.48
CA LYS A 59 -16.06 4.25 26.01
C LYS A 59 -15.90 3.12 25.00
N MET A 60 -17.00 2.66 24.41
CA MET A 60 -17.01 1.61 23.40
C MET A 60 -16.17 1.99 22.17
N ILE A 61 -16.46 3.15 21.56
CA ILE A 61 -15.71 3.63 20.39
C ILE A 61 -14.21 3.75 20.67
N HIS A 62 -13.83 4.29 21.82
CA HIS A 62 -12.43 4.45 22.16
C HIS A 62 -11.72 3.09 22.28
N ASN A 63 -12.34 2.12 22.96
CA ASN A 63 -11.77 0.80 23.16
C ASN A 63 -11.67 0.03 21.83
N ASP A 64 -12.73 0.04 21.03
CA ASP A 64 -12.80 -0.70 19.77
C ASP A 64 -11.87 -0.08 18.71
N ALA A 65 -11.78 1.25 18.64
CA ALA A 65 -10.82 1.92 17.77
C ALA A 65 -9.37 1.63 18.19
N ALA A 66 -9.08 1.62 19.51
CA ALA A 66 -7.75 1.27 20.01
C ALA A 66 -7.37 -0.18 19.67
N LYS A 67 -8.32 -1.12 19.79
CA LYS A 67 -8.16 -2.52 19.39
C LYS A 67 -7.90 -2.65 17.89
N PHE A 68 -8.69 -1.94 17.07
CA PHE A 68 -8.50 -1.92 15.62
C PHE A 68 -7.10 -1.42 15.24
N GLU A 69 -6.65 -0.31 15.81
CA GLU A 69 -5.35 0.28 15.51
C GLU A 69 -4.20 -0.63 15.95
N ALA A 70 -4.30 -1.25 17.13
CA ALA A 70 -3.32 -2.22 17.61
C ALA A 70 -3.18 -3.41 16.64
N ASN A 71 -4.32 -3.96 16.18
CA ASN A 71 -4.34 -5.05 15.19
C ASN A 71 -3.75 -4.60 13.84
N HIS A 72 -4.10 -3.40 13.39
CA HIS A 72 -3.59 -2.84 12.14
C HIS A 72 -2.07 -2.67 12.17
N ILE A 73 -1.52 -2.14 13.27
CA ILE A 73 -0.07 -2.02 13.49
C ILE A 73 0.59 -3.40 13.54
N LEU A 74 0.00 -4.37 14.24
CA LEU A 74 0.54 -5.73 14.33
C LEU A 74 0.62 -6.39 12.95
N GLN A 75 -0.45 -6.31 12.16
CA GLN A 75 -0.47 -6.84 10.79
C GLN A 75 0.56 -6.13 9.90
N ALA A 76 0.72 -4.81 10.03
CA ALA A 76 1.73 -4.05 9.29
C ALA A 76 3.15 -4.52 9.64
N LYS A 77 3.43 -4.76 10.93
CA LYS A 77 4.71 -5.31 11.42
C LYS A 77 4.95 -6.72 10.87
N GLN A 78 3.95 -7.60 10.91
CA GLN A 78 4.04 -8.96 10.34
C GLN A 78 4.32 -8.93 8.84
N LYS A 79 3.57 -8.14 8.06
CA LYS A 79 3.80 -7.98 6.61
C LYS A 79 5.20 -7.44 6.34
N ARG A 80 5.71 -6.52 7.16
CA ARG A 80 7.09 -6.00 7.04
C ARG A 80 8.13 -7.07 7.35
N ALA A 81 7.95 -7.86 8.39
CA ALA A 81 8.84 -8.98 8.74
C ALA A 81 8.89 -10.03 7.63
N GLN A 82 7.74 -10.40 7.07
CA GLN A 82 7.65 -11.33 5.94
C GLN A 82 8.42 -10.81 4.71
N ARG A 83 8.31 -9.52 4.38
CA ARG A 83 9.08 -8.91 3.28
C ARG A 83 10.59 -8.99 3.53
N LYS A 84 11.05 -8.68 4.75
CA LYS A 84 12.47 -8.79 5.13
C LYS A 84 12.97 -10.24 5.06
N SER A 85 12.19 -11.19 5.54
CA SER A 85 12.52 -12.62 5.47
C SER A 85 12.67 -13.09 4.01
N ARG A 86 11.74 -12.72 3.11
CA ARG A 86 11.86 -13.02 1.67
C ARG A 86 13.11 -12.43 1.04
N GLN A 87 13.48 -11.19 1.42
CA GLN A 87 14.70 -10.56 0.93
C GLN A 87 15.96 -11.30 1.41
N ASN A 88 16.01 -11.70 2.68
CA ASN A 88 17.12 -12.47 3.22
C ASN A 88 17.23 -13.86 2.57
N GLN A 89 16.10 -14.50 2.29
CA GLN A 89 16.07 -15.77 1.55
C GLN A 89 16.60 -15.62 0.11
N ALA A 90 16.28 -14.50 -0.56
CA ALA A 90 16.80 -14.20 -1.90
C ALA A 90 18.32 -13.94 -1.89
N LEU A 91 18.88 -13.34 -0.83
CA LEU A 91 20.32 -13.13 -0.69
C LEU A 91 21.10 -14.44 -0.48
N GLY A 92 20.45 -15.49 0.02
CA GLY A 92 21.04 -16.83 0.16
C GLY A 92 21.00 -17.69 -1.12
N GLN A 93 20.38 -17.20 -2.21
CA GLN A 93 20.37 -17.92 -3.48
C GLN A 93 21.69 -17.68 -4.23
N THR A 94 22.30 -18.76 -4.73
CA THR A 94 23.43 -18.68 -5.65
C THR A 94 23.01 -17.87 -6.87
N GLY A 95 23.57 -16.68 -7.03
CA GLY A 95 23.21 -15.80 -8.13
C GLY A 95 23.50 -16.42 -9.50
N ILE A 96 22.78 -15.95 -10.52
CA ILE A 96 22.87 -16.44 -11.89
C ILE A 96 24.03 -15.74 -12.58
N GLN A 97 24.97 -16.49 -13.14
CA GLN A 97 26.14 -15.92 -13.82
C GLN A 97 25.88 -15.69 -15.32
N CYS A 98 26.46 -14.62 -15.84
CA CYS A 98 26.58 -14.41 -17.28
C CYS A 98 27.63 -15.34 -17.89
N HIS A 99 27.31 -15.99 -19.00
CA HIS A 99 28.23 -16.91 -19.69
C HIS A 99 29.45 -16.21 -20.30
N GLU A 100 29.33 -14.93 -20.65
CA GLU A 100 30.39 -14.20 -21.36
C GLU A 100 31.36 -13.49 -20.41
N CYS A 101 30.85 -12.78 -19.40
CA CYS A 101 31.67 -11.97 -18.50
C CYS A 101 31.69 -12.47 -17.04
N ARG A 102 31.02 -13.59 -16.74
CA ARG A 102 30.92 -14.22 -15.40
C ARG A 102 30.36 -13.32 -14.28
N LYS A 103 29.79 -12.15 -14.60
CA LYS A 103 29.08 -11.31 -13.63
C LYS A 103 27.87 -12.06 -13.04
N THR A 104 27.69 -11.96 -11.73
CA THR A 104 26.61 -12.62 -10.98
C THR A 104 25.41 -11.68 -10.82
N PHE A 105 24.20 -12.17 -11.08
CA PHE A 105 22.94 -11.45 -11.00
C PHE A 105 21.98 -12.13 -10.04
N LEU A 106 21.19 -11.35 -9.29
CA LEU A 106 20.19 -11.87 -8.34
C LEU A 106 18.86 -12.26 -9.00
N ALA A 107 18.63 -11.88 -10.27
CA ALA A 107 17.39 -12.17 -10.98
C ALA A 107 17.63 -12.34 -12.48
N LYS A 108 16.83 -13.22 -13.13
CA LYS A 108 16.89 -13.46 -14.59
C LYS A 108 16.67 -12.19 -15.41
N ILE A 109 15.80 -11.28 -14.98
CA ILE A 109 15.55 -10.00 -15.67
C ILE A 109 16.82 -9.15 -15.73
N GLY A 110 17.61 -9.11 -14.65
CA GLY A 110 18.89 -8.40 -14.61
C GLY A 110 19.89 -8.99 -15.58
N LEU A 111 19.98 -10.34 -15.63
CA LEU A 111 20.81 -11.04 -16.59
C LEU A 111 20.38 -10.78 -18.05
N TYR A 112 19.09 -10.92 -18.38
CA TYR A 112 18.59 -10.66 -19.75
C TYR A 112 18.83 -9.21 -20.18
N SER A 113 18.70 -8.26 -19.26
CA SER A 113 19.04 -6.87 -19.57
C SER A 113 20.53 -6.67 -19.81
N HIS A 114 21.38 -7.38 -19.08
CA HIS A 114 22.82 -7.33 -19.24
C HIS A 114 23.31 -8.04 -20.50
N ILE A 115 22.77 -9.20 -20.88
CA ILE A 115 23.18 -9.90 -22.10
C ILE A 115 23.02 -8.99 -23.33
N ARG A 116 22.03 -8.08 -23.33
CA ARG A 116 21.85 -7.08 -24.39
C ARG A 116 23.01 -6.09 -24.53
N THR A 117 23.92 -5.96 -23.57
CA THR A 117 25.10 -5.10 -23.66
C THR A 117 26.31 -5.79 -24.27
N HIS A 118 26.26 -7.10 -24.50
CA HIS A 118 27.32 -7.84 -25.20
C HIS A 118 27.04 -8.01 -26.70
N ASN A 119 25.80 -7.75 -27.13
CA ASN A 119 25.47 -7.46 -28.53
C ASN A 119 25.94 -6.05 -28.90
#